data_AF-A0A9P4XD50-F1
#
_entry.id   AF-A0A9P4XD50-F1
#
_cell.length_a   1.000
_cell.length_b   1.000
_cell.length_c   1.000
_cell.angle_alpha   90.00
_cell.angle_beta   90.00
_cell.angle_gamma   90.00
#
_symmetry.space_group_name_H-M   'P 1'
#
loop_
_entity.id
_entity.type
_entity.pdbx_description
1 polymer ?
#
loop_
_entity_poly.entity_id
_entity_poly.type
_entity_poly.pdbx_seq_one_letter_code
_entity_poly.pdbx_strand_id
1 'polypeptide(L)'
;MPPSQQSLFAAFSFSSRRALHINNRIAHRISQAIIHLQRQGQYNNSVSAPSFTQRRTLSNTASRKMASDEDYMAFLNKANQDADEGRAAAQSSRGGAGQQRTFKTADEGSELPKSIAEVIRDAFYVSEADEPFKGVSLKWKGEGGLPDEVEFAKLINHWDAENAQIDIMDPVDWDSQGEYGNVIDAVREATKGNDVRVYRVARDLTRAEYFVISRDDEGGRIVGVKALGIES
;
A
#
# COMPACT_ATOMS: atom_id res chain seq x y z
N MET A 1 65.93 15.01 21.54
CA MET A 1 65.78 16.33 22.21
C MET A 1 64.47 16.95 21.75
N PRO A 2 63.52 17.24 22.66
CA PRO A 2 62.27 17.94 22.38
C PRO A 2 62.42 19.47 22.58
N PRO A 3 61.44 20.27 22.16
CA PRO A 3 60.51 20.90 23.12
C PRO A 3 59.04 20.82 22.64
N SER A 4 57.99 20.56 23.43
CA SER A 4 57.49 21.15 24.69
C SER A 4 56.81 22.52 24.52
N GLN A 5 55.53 22.58 24.96
CA GLN A 5 54.65 23.73 25.27
C GLN A 5 53.58 24.08 24.21
N GLN A 6 52.31 24.40 24.49
CA GLN A 6 51.52 24.52 25.73
C GLN A 6 50.01 24.61 25.37
N SER A 7 49.18 24.33 26.40
CA SER A 7 47.72 24.39 26.56
C SER A 7 46.99 25.63 26.04
N LEU A 8 45.74 25.45 25.55
CA LEU A 8 44.65 26.42 25.77
C LEU A 8 43.29 25.69 25.95
N PHE A 9 42.77 25.79 27.17
CA PHE A 9 41.37 25.55 27.53
C PHE A 9 40.49 26.66 26.96
N ALA A 10 39.32 26.31 26.42
CA ALA A 10 38.18 27.23 26.35
C ALA A 10 36.88 26.42 26.51
N ALA A 11 36.38 26.43 27.75
CA ALA A 11 35.00 26.12 28.05
C ALA A 11 34.14 27.30 27.60
N PHE A 12 33.11 27.05 26.79
CA PHE A 12 31.99 27.96 26.64
C PHE A 12 30.70 27.21 26.97
N SER A 13 30.31 27.34 28.23
CA SER A 13 28.92 27.24 28.65
C SER A 13 28.20 28.49 28.18
N PHE A 14 27.16 28.33 27.37
CA PHE A 14 26.07 29.30 27.30
C PHE A 14 24.75 28.54 27.34
N SER A 15 24.17 28.56 28.54
CA SER A 15 22.75 28.33 28.75
C SER A 15 21.99 29.55 28.25
N SER A 16 21.01 29.37 27.37
CA SER A 16 19.92 30.34 27.23
C SER A 16 18.62 29.60 26.91
N ARG A 17 17.75 29.59 27.92
CA ARG A 17 16.35 29.23 27.81
C ARG A 17 15.59 30.38 27.14
N ARG A 18 14.78 30.06 26.15
CA ARG A 18 13.49 30.68 25.78
C ARG A 18 13.01 29.94 24.53
N ALA A 19 11.75 29.68 24.28
CA ALA A 19 10.49 29.62 25.01
C ALA A 19 9.52 29.10 23.93
N LEU A 20 8.62 28.18 24.30
CA LEU A 20 7.59 27.66 23.41
C LEU A 20 6.87 28.79 22.68
N HIS A 21 6.74 28.68 21.36
CA HIS A 21 5.57 29.19 20.64
C HIS A 21 5.15 28.15 19.60
N ILE A 22 4.18 27.36 20.03
CA ILE A 22 3.32 26.51 19.22
C ILE A 22 2.53 27.43 18.28
N ASN A 23 2.58 27.18 16.97
CA ASN A 23 1.56 27.66 16.05
C ASN A 23 1.08 26.52 15.16
N ASN A 24 0.10 25.82 15.74
CA ASN A 24 -0.99 25.14 15.06
C ASN A 24 -1.55 26.02 13.93
N ARG A 25 -1.58 25.49 12.70
CA ARG A 25 -2.66 25.64 11.70
C ARG A 25 -2.12 25.16 10.36
N ILE A 26 -2.56 23.97 9.93
CA ILE A 26 -3.16 23.65 8.63
C ILE A 26 -3.46 22.14 8.68
N ALA A 27 -4.58 21.82 9.31
CA ALA A 27 -5.25 20.52 9.23
C ALA A 27 -6.73 20.77 9.48
N HIS A 28 -7.45 21.25 8.46
CA HIS A 28 -8.92 21.34 8.51
C HIS A 28 -9.54 21.46 7.12
N ARG A 29 -9.42 20.39 6.31
CA ARG A 29 -10.33 20.11 5.21
C ARG A 29 -10.38 18.60 4.99
N ILE A 30 -11.24 17.92 5.73
CA ILE A 30 -12.01 16.71 5.39
C ILE A 30 -12.74 16.32 6.69
N SER A 31 -14.01 16.72 6.80
CA SER A 31 -15.06 16.14 7.66
C SER A 31 -16.13 17.17 7.93
N GLN A 32 -17.12 17.29 7.03
CA GLN A 32 -18.48 17.74 7.37
C GLN A 32 -19.47 17.21 6.32
N ALA A 33 -19.79 15.92 6.40
CA ALA A 33 -20.92 15.36 5.65
C ALA A 33 -21.59 14.23 6.43
N ILE A 34 -21.89 14.41 7.72
CA ILE A 34 -22.77 13.54 8.51
C ILE A 34 -23.32 14.39 9.68
N ILE A 35 -24.65 14.45 9.79
CA ILE A 35 -25.50 15.01 10.88
C ILE A 35 -25.77 16.54 10.86
N HIS A 36 -26.71 16.97 10.01
CA HIS A 36 -27.81 17.87 10.43
C HIS A 36 -28.79 18.13 9.28
N LEU A 37 -29.95 17.47 9.27
CA LEU A 37 -31.14 18.06 8.67
C LEU A 37 -32.41 17.46 9.29
N GLN A 38 -32.86 18.07 10.38
CA GLN A 38 -34.22 17.90 10.88
C GLN A 38 -34.92 19.25 10.89
N ARG A 39 -36.13 19.24 10.32
CA ARG A 39 -37.25 20.17 10.54
C ARG A 39 -37.25 21.47 9.71
N GLN A 40 -38.04 21.48 8.65
CA GLN A 40 -39.33 22.19 8.55
C GLN A 40 -39.82 22.15 7.10
N GLY A 41 -41.11 21.86 6.89
CA GLY A 41 -41.70 21.82 5.55
C GLY A 41 -43.07 21.17 5.61
N GLN A 42 -44.05 21.95 6.05
CA GLN A 42 -45.44 21.55 6.14
C GLN A 42 -46.08 21.37 4.76
N TYR A 43 -46.88 20.30 4.70
CA TYR A 43 -48.14 20.11 3.96
C TYR A 43 -48.43 21.04 2.78
N ASN A 44 -48.41 20.47 1.57
CA ASN A 44 -49.46 20.64 0.57
C ASN A 44 -49.21 19.70 -0.61
N ASN A 45 -49.95 18.59 -0.68
CA ASN A 45 -50.21 17.97 -1.97
C ASN A 45 -51.56 17.23 -1.91
N SER A 46 -52.60 17.93 -2.36
CA SER A 46 -53.90 17.34 -2.68
C SER A 46 -53.77 16.57 -3.99
N VAL A 47 -53.55 15.26 -3.90
CA VAL A 47 -53.66 14.35 -5.05
C VAL A 47 -54.94 13.54 -4.89
N SER A 48 -55.86 13.78 -5.81
CA SER A 48 -57.12 13.07 -5.96
C SER A 48 -56.88 11.58 -6.21
N ALA A 49 -57.51 10.72 -5.42
CA ALA A 49 -57.46 9.26 -5.58
C ALA A 49 -58.59 8.79 -6.53
N PRO A 50 -58.30 8.09 -7.64
CA PRO A 50 -59.32 7.31 -8.32
C PRO A 50 -59.58 6.03 -7.52
N SER A 51 -60.84 5.87 -7.12
CA SER A 51 -61.37 4.70 -6.44
C SER A 51 -61.49 3.54 -7.43
N PHE A 52 -60.65 2.51 -7.30
CA PHE A 52 -60.90 1.21 -7.92
C PHE A 52 -61.24 0.20 -6.82
N THR A 53 -62.54 -0.03 -6.67
CA THR A 53 -63.07 -1.19 -5.93
C THR A 53 -62.81 -2.42 -6.78
N GLN A 54 -61.79 -3.22 -6.44
CA GLN A 54 -61.70 -4.60 -6.93
C GLN A 54 -62.00 -5.53 -5.75
N ARG A 55 -63.25 -6.00 -5.68
CA ARG A 55 -63.63 -7.14 -4.83
C ARG A 55 -62.74 -8.31 -5.19
N ARG A 56 -61.82 -8.70 -4.31
CA ARG A 56 -61.19 -10.02 -4.38
C ARG A 56 -62.12 -11.01 -3.69
N THR A 57 -62.80 -11.79 -4.52
CA THR A 57 -63.49 -13.01 -4.10
C THR A 57 -62.45 -13.99 -3.56
N LEU A 58 -62.62 -14.42 -2.31
CA LEU A 58 -61.86 -15.50 -1.69
C LEU A 58 -62.29 -16.83 -2.31
N SER A 59 -61.44 -17.41 -3.13
CA SER A 59 -61.49 -18.85 -3.43
C SER A 59 -60.20 -19.27 -4.13
N ASN A 60 -59.23 -19.78 -3.37
CA ASN A 60 -58.66 -21.08 -3.72
C ASN A 60 -57.95 -21.66 -2.50
N THR A 61 -58.39 -22.83 -2.10
CA THR A 61 -57.69 -23.70 -1.15
C THR A 61 -56.28 -23.93 -1.64
N ALA A 62 -55.31 -23.44 -0.88
CA ALA A 62 -53.90 -23.75 -1.06
C ALA A 62 -53.69 -25.26 -0.85
N SER A 63 -53.67 -26.03 -1.94
CA SER A 63 -52.81 -27.20 -1.96
C SER A 63 -51.39 -26.65 -1.98
N ARG A 64 -50.76 -26.63 -0.80
CA ARG A 64 -49.34 -26.36 -0.64
C ARG A 64 -48.62 -27.48 -1.39
N LYS A 65 -48.40 -27.29 -2.70
CA LYS A 65 -47.37 -28.03 -3.43
C LYS A 65 -46.11 -27.76 -2.63
N MET A 66 -45.63 -28.80 -1.94
CA MET A 66 -44.27 -28.83 -1.42
C MET A 66 -43.40 -28.31 -2.56
N ALA A 67 -42.57 -27.30 -2.33
CA ALA A 67 -41.61 -26.81 -3.31
C ALA A 67 -40.98 -28.05 -3.92
N SER A 68 -41.37 -28.36 -5.16
CA SER A 68 -41.09 -29.67 -5.76
C SER A 68 -39.57 -29.78 -5.85
N ASP A 69 -39.00 -30.98 -5.82
CA ASP A 69 -37.55 -31.15 -5.95
C ASP A 69 -36.97 -30.35 -7.16
N GLU A 70 -37.82 -30.08 -8.16
CA GLU A 70 -37.59 -29.15 -9.26
C GLU A 70 -37.28 -27.69 -8.84
N ASP A 71 -38.02 -27.10 -7.90
CA ASP A 71 -37.76 -25.74 -7.40
C ASP A 71 -36.46 -25.68 -6.58
N TYR A 72 -36.13 -26.76 -5.86
CA TYR A 72 -34.87 -26.89 -5.14
C TYR A 72 -33.69 -27.02 -6.10
N MET A 73 -33.82 -27.84 -7.15
CA MET A 73 -32.82 -27.96 -8.21
C MET A 73 -32.66 -26.64 -8.97
N ALA A 74 -33.75 -25.91 -9.22
CA ALA A 74 -33.70 -24.59 -9.84
C ALA A 74 -32.92 -23.59 -8.98
N PHE A 75 -33.11 -23.59 -7.65
CA PHE A 75 -32.34 -22.76 -6.73
C PHE A 75 -30.84 -23.12 -6.73
N LEU A 76 -30.50 -24.41 -6.66
CA LEU A 76 -29.09 -24.86 -6.72
C LEU A 76 -28.44 -24.50 -8.06
N ASN A 77 -29.14 -24.73 -9.17
CA ASN A 77 -28.64 -24.40 -10.49
C ASN A 77 -28.50 -22.89 -10.68
N LYS A 78 -29.45 -22.10 -10.17
CA LYS A 78 -29.38 -20.63 -10.17
C LYS A 78 -28.18 -20.12 -9.37
N ALA A 79 -27.93 -20.66 -8.19
CA ALA A 79 -26.78 -20.28 -7.37
C ALA A 79 -25.44 -20.66 -8.01
N ASN A 80 -25.35 -21.85 -8.63
CA ASN A 80 -24.16 -22.28 -9.35
C ASN A 80 -23.94 -21.45 -10.62
N GLN A 81 -25.02 -21.12 -11.34
CA GLN A 81 -24.98 -20.29 -12.53
C GLN A 81 -24.57 -18.85 -12.17
N ASP A 82 -25.14 -18.23 -11.13
CA ASP A 82 -24.75 -16.90 -10.68
C ASP A 82 -23.28 -16.89 -10.16
N ALA A 83 -22.81 -18.00 -9.56
CA ALA A 83 -21.41 -18.16 -9.14
C ALA A 83 -20.46 -18.34 -10.32
N ASP A 84 -20.84 -19.12 -11.34
CA ASP A 84 -20.04 -19.33 -12.55
C ASP A 84 -20.06 -18.12 -13.48
N GLU A 85 -21.18 -17.39 -13.56
CA GLU A 85 -21.29 -16.10 -14.23
C GLU A 85 -20.46 -15.03 -13.48
N GLY A 86 -20.49 -15.04 -12.15
CA GLY A 86 -19.60 -14.21 -11.32
C GLY A 86 -18.12 -14.56 -11.49
N ARG A 87 -17.78 -15.85 -11.63
CA ARG A 87 -16.41 -16.31 -11.92
C ARG A 87 -15.99 -15.99 -13.36
N ALA A 88 -16.89 -16.12 -14.32
CA ALA A 88 -16.65 -15.82 -15.73
C ALA A 88 -16.53 -14.31 -15.96
N ALA A 89 -17.31 -13.48 -15.25
CA ALA A 89 -17.16 -12.03 -15.20
C ALA A 89 -15.84 -11.64 -14.53
N ALA A 90 -15.48 -12.29 -13.42
CA ALA A 90 -14.16 -12.11 -12.79
C ALA A 90 -13.01 -12.55 -13.71
N GLN A 91 -13.23 -13.53 -14.60
CA GLN A 91 -12.24 -14.06 -15.54
C GLN A 91 -12.16 -13.29 -16.87
N SER A 92 -13.24 -12.64 -17.31
CA SER A 92 -13.21 -11.70 -18.43
C SER A 92 -12.64 -10.34 -18.02
N SER A 93 -12.76 -9.94 -16.74
CA SER A 93 -11.93 -8.86 -16.16
C SER A 93 -10.47 -9.26 -15.91
N ARG A 94 -10.09 -10.56 -16.05
CA ARG A 94 -8.68 -11.01 -16.02
C ARG A 94 -7.94 -10.80 -17.35
N GLY A 95 -8.56 -10.16 -18.35
CA GLY A 95 -7.86 -9.63 -19.53
C GLY A 95 -6.92 -8.44 -19.24
N GLY A 96 -6.82 -7.98 -17.99
CA GLY A 96 -5.89 -6.91 -17.64
C GLY A 96 -5.90 -6.43 -16.18
N ALA A 97 -6.46 -7.15 -15.21
CA ALA A 97 -6.53 -6.66 -13.82
C ALA A 97 -6.51 -7.74 -12.72
N GLY A 98 -6.18 -9.01 -13.04
CA GLY A 98 -6.32 -10.10 -12.07
C GLY A 98 -5.27 -11.21 -12.13
N GLN A 99 -4.18 -11.04 -12.88
CA GLN A 99 -2.93 -11.65 -12.44
C GLN A 99 -2.49 -10.86 -11.22
N GLN A 100 -2.15 -11.53 -10.13
CA GLN A 100 -1.55 -10.92 -8.96
C GLN A 100 -0.26 -10.24 -9.44
N ARG A 101 -0.36 -9.00 -9.89
CA ARG A 101 0.73 -8.21 -10.47
C ARG A 101 1.69 -7.96 -9.33
N THR A 102 2.69 -8.82 -9.23
CA THR A 102 3.76 -8.71 -8.25
C THR A 102 4.95 -8.11 -8.95
N PHE A 103 5.49 -7.05 -8.35
CA PHE A 103 6.74 -6.49 -8.80
C PHE A 103 7.87 -7.50 -8.63
N LYS A 104 8.76 -7.53 -9.62
CA LYS A 104 9.95 -8.35 -9.60
C LYS A 104 10.89 -7.89 -8.49
N THR A 105 11.40 -8.83 -7.71
CA THR A 105 12.33 -8.54 -6.60
C THR A 105 13.72 -9.12 -6.81
N ALA A 106 13.86 -10.19 -7.59
CA ALA A 106 15.15 -10.82 -7.87
C ALA A 106 15.35 -11.10 -9.36
N ASP A 107 16.59 -10.91 -9.81
CA ASP A 107 17.05 -11.38 -11.11
C ASP A 107 17.55 -12.83 -11.08
N GLU A 108 17.50 -13.51 -12.22
CA GLU A 108 18.03 -14.86 -12.35
C GLU A 108 19.53 -14.90 -11.99
N GLY A 109 19.87 -15.79 -11.05
CA GLY A 109 21.21 -15.97 -10.51
C GLY A 109 21.66 -14.87 -9.55
N SER A 110 20.77 -13.98 -9.10
CA SER A 110 21.09 -12.95 -8.12
C SER A 110 20.91 -13.49 -6.70
N GLU A 111 21.98 -13.45 -5.92
CA GLU A 111 21.95 -13.81 -4.49
C GLU A 111 21.63 -12.58 -3.63
N LEU A 112 21.00 -12.83 -2.49
CA LEU A 112 20.71 -11.80 -1.50
C LEU A 112 21.89 -11.68 -0.52
N PRO A 113 22.41 -10.48 -0.24
CA PRO A 113 23.44 -10.28 0.78
C PRO A 113 23.02 -10.81 2.16
N LYS A 114 23.98 -11.34 2.92
CA LYS A 114 23.73 -12.00 4.21
C LYS A 114 23.09 -11.07 5.24
N SER A 115 23.57 -9.84 5.36
CA SER A 115 23.02 -8.85 6.31
C SER A 115 21.51 -8.62 6.08
N ILE A 116 21.09 -8.55 4.81
CA ILE A 116 19.69 -8.42 4.44
C ILE A 116 18.93 -9.73 4.70
N ALA A 117 19.52 -10.88 4.36
CA ALA A 117 18.90 -12.18 4.58
C ALA A 117 18.64 -12.50 6.06
N GLU A 118 19.45 -11.96 6.97
CA GLU A 118 19.26 -12.10 8.41
C GLU A 118 18.14 -11.18 8.91
N VAL A 119 18.15 -9.89 8.55
CA VAL A 119 17.14 -8.94 9.06
C VAL A 119 15.71 -9.29 8.61
N ILE A 120 15.52 -9.79 7.38
CA ILE A 120 14.18 -10.14 6.88
C ILE A 120 13.55 -11.34 7.58
N ARG A 121 14.32 -12.13 8.35
CA ARG A 121 13.78 -13.28 9.09
C ARG A 121 13.08 -12.85 10.36
N ASP A 122 13.54 -11.76 10.95
CA ASP A 122 13.12 -11.30 12.28
C ASP A 122 12.28 -10.02 12.20
N ALA A 123 12.39 -9.25 11.11
CA ALA A 123 11.65 -8.01 10.90
C ALA A 123 10.35 -8.23 10.11
N PHE A 124 9.29 -7.54 10.54
CA PHE A 124 7.99 -7.49 9.87
C PHE A 124 7.62 -6.04 9.61
N TYR A 125 6.97 -5.77 8.48
CA TYR A 125 6.48 -4.43 8.20
C TYR A 125 5.08 -4.28 8.82
N VAL A 126 5.01 -3.48 9.88
CA VAL A 126 3.76 -3.22 10.60
C VAL A 126 2.94 -2.22 9.79
N SER A 127 1.94 -2.76 9.10
CA SER A 127 0.89 -2.02 8.40
C SER A 127 -0.38 -2.85 8.46
N GLU A 128 -1.53 -2.33 8.01
CA GLU A 128 -2.77 -3.12 7.94
C GLU A 128 -2.64 -4.44 7.12
N ALA A 129 -1.55 -4.62 6.36
CA ALA A 129 -1.27 -5.85 5.61
C ALA A 129 -0.49 -6.93 6.40
N ASP A 130 0.22 -6.55 7.48
CA ASP A 130 1.07 -7.43 8.31
C ASP A 130 1.96 -8.40 7.49
N GLU A 131 2.59 -7.92 6.41
CA GLU A 131 3.45 -8.75 5.54
C GLU A 131 4.93 -8.72 5.97
N PRO A 132 5.64 -9.87 5.90
CA PRO A 132 7.09 -9.90 6.11
C PRO A 132 7.84 -9.21 4.97
N PHE A 133 9.03 -8.69 5.26
CA PHE A 133 9.91 -8.14 4.24
C PHE A 133 10.34 -9.23 3.24
N LYS A 134 10.51 -8.82 1.97
CA LYS A 134 11.06 -9.67 0.90
C LYS A 134 12.39 -9.11 0.42
N GLY A 135 13.39 -9.96 0.26
CA GLY A 135 14.69 -9.54 -0.28
C GLY A 135 14.61 -9.09 -1.74
N VAL A 136 15.36 -8.05 -2.06
CA VAL A 136 15.50 -7.47 -3.41
C VAL A 136 16.95 -7.59 -3.86
N SER A 137 17.16 -8.07 -5.09
CA SER A 137 18.46 -8.21 -5.74
C SER A 137 18.29 -8.15 -7.25
N LEU A 138 18.38 -6.96 -7.83
CA LEU A 138 18.08 -6.67 -9.24
C LEU A 138 19.31 -6.11 -9.96
N LYS A 139 19.59 -6.62 -11.16
CA LYS A 139 20.75 -6.20 -11.97
C LYS A 139 20.59 -4.76 -12.41
N TRP A 140 21.55 -3.91 -12.07
CA TRP A 140 21.50 -2.49 -12.34
C TRP A 140 22.90 -1.97 -12.62
N LYS A 141 23.06 -1.33 -13.78
CA LYS A 141 24.34 -0.78 -14.26
C LYS A 141 24.18 0.65 -14.78
N GLY A 142 23.14 1.36 -14.36
CA GLY A 142 22.92 2.74 -14.77
C GLY A 142 24.07 3.65 -14.37
N GLU A 143 24.25 4.74 -15.12
CA GLU A 143 25.21 5.78 -14.79
C GLU A 143 24.60 6.75 -13.78
N GLY A 144 25.38 7.24 -12.82
CA GLY A 144 24.93 8.32 -11.92
C GLY A 144 24.22 7.90 -10.63
N GLY A 145 24.12 6.61 -10.30
CA GLY A 145 23.67 6.15 -8.97
C GLY A 145 22.47 5.19 -9.01
N LEU A 146 21.51 5.43 -8.12
CA LEU A 146 20.25 4.69 -8.04
C LEU A 146 19.30 5.07 -9.20
N PRO A 147 18.44 4.15 -9.68
CA PRO A 147 17.55 4.41 -10.81
C PRO A 147 16.55 5.52 -10.54
N ASP A 148 16.14 6.25 -11.58
CA ASP A 148 14.99 7.15 -11.51
C ASP A 148 13.65 6.37 -11.45
N GLU A 149 12.52 7.07 -11.41
CA GLU A 149 11.20 6.47 -11.33
C GLU A 149 10.91 5.52 -12.50
N VAL A 150 11.22 5.94 -13.73
CA VAL A 150 10.89 5.20 -14.95
C VAL A 150 11.83 4.02 -15.14
N GLU A 151 13.11 4.21 -14.84
CA GLU A 151 14.13 3.16 -14.83
C GLU A 151 13.82 2.09 -13.78
N PHE A 152 13.43 2.51 -12.57
CA PHE A 152 13.05 1.60 -11.51
C PHE A 152 11.77 0.84 -11.88
N ALA A 153 10.78 1.51 -12.47
CA ALA A 153 9.57 0.87 -12.97
C ALA A 153 9.88 -0.22 -14.01
N LYS A 154 10.80 0.03 -14.95
CA LYS A 154 11.28 -0.98 -15.90
C LYS A 154 11.96 -2.15 -15.19
N LEU A 155 12.79 -1.86 -14.19
CA LEU A 155 13.57 -2.85 -13.47
C LEU A 155 12.70 -3.85 -12.70
N ILE A 156 11.60 -3.38 -12.12
CA ILE A 156 10.63 -4.21 -11.39
C ILE A 156 9.58 -4.86 -12.29
N ASN A 157 9.69 -4.72 -13.62
CA ASN A 157 8.70 -5.14 -14.62
C ASN A 157 7.31 -4.56 -14.35
N HIS A 158 7.23 -3.25 -14.05
CA HIS A 158 5.96 -2.55 -13.95
C HIS A 158 5.20 -2.66 -15.28
N TRP A 159 3.87 -2.84 -15.21
CA TRP A 159 3.02 -3.06 -16.39
C TRP A 159 2.94 -1.84 -17.31
N ASP A 160 3.17 -0.66 -16.75
CA ASP A 160 3.22 0.62 -17.47
C ASP A 160 4.31 1.48 -16.82
N ALA A 161 5.53 1.39 -17.34
CA ALA A 161 6.68 2.03 -16.71
C ALA A 161 6.67 3.56 -16.84
N GLU A 162 6.02 4.11 -17.86
CA GLU A 162 5.99 5.56 -18.11
C GLU A 162 4.95 6.26 -17.24
N ASN A 163 3.86 5.56 -16.90
CA ASN A 163 2.81 6.06 -16.02
C ASN A 163 2.84 5.41 -14.63
N ALA A 164 3.96 4.80 -14.25
CA ALA A 164 4.12 4.20 -12.93
C ALA A 164 4.08 5.31 -11.87
N GLN A 165 3.20 5.14 -10.87
CA GLN A 165 3.14 6.03 -9.72
C GLN A 165 4.23 5.60 -8.73
N ILE A 166 5.41 6.18 -8.89
CA ILE A 166 6.58 5.91 -8.05
C ILE A 166 7.02 7.21 -7.40
N ASP A 167 7.09 7.22 -6.08
CA ASP A 167 7.63 8.32 -5.30
C ASP A 167 8.96 7.89 -4.67
N ILE A 168 10.01 8.67 -4.90
CA ILE A 168 11.32 8.47 -4.27
C ILE A 168 11.38 9.35 -3.02
N MET A 169 11.69 8.74 -1.87
CA MET A 169 11.77 9.44 -0.58
C MET A 169 12.99 9.01 0.22
N ASP A 170 13.37 9.87 1.17
CA ASP A 170 14.46 9.58 2.09
C ASP A 170 14.02 8.52 3.13
N PRO A 171 14.94 7.65 3.58
CA PRO A 171 14.61 6.63 4.58
C PRO A 171 14.03 7.20 5.88
N VAL A 172 14.41 8.42 6.25
CA VAL A 172 13.93 9.10 7.46
C VAL A 172 12.48 9.58 7.31
N ASP A 173 12.06 9.92 6.10
CA ASP A 173 10.68 10.33 5.83
C ASP A 173 9.76 9.10 5.84
N TRP A 174 10.23 7.98 5.29
CA TRP A 174 9.51 6.70 5.32
C TRP A 174 9.42 6.11 6.73
N ASP A 175 10.54 6.06 7.46
CA ASP A 175 10.63 5.53 8.82
C ASP A 175 10.69 6.67 9.86
N SER A 176 9.66 7.51 9.87
CA SER A 176 9.61 8.69 10.75
C SER A 176 9.66 8.34 12.26
N GLN A 177 9.30 7.11 12.62
CA GLN A 177 9.33 6.61 14.01
C GLN A 177 10.63 5.88 14.35
N GLY A 178 11.49 5.59 13.37
CA GLY A 178 12.76 4.89 13.57
C GLY A 178 12.60 3.41 13.91
N GLU A 179 11.49 2.77 13.52
CA GLU A 179 11.19 1.37 13.81
C GLU A 179 11.98 0.41 12.90
N TYR A 180 12.39 0.88 11.72
CA TYR A 180 13.03 0.09 10.67
C TYR A 180 14.51 0.47 10.45
N GLY A 181 15.12 1.15 11.42
CA GLY A 181 16.54 1.51 11.38
C GLY A 181 17.46 0.29 11.13
N ASN A 182 17.15 -0.86 11.74
CA ASN A 182 17.88 -2.11 11.52
C ASN A 182 17.82 -2.60 10.06
N VAL A 183 16.67 -2.43 9.39
CA VAL A 183 16.49 -2.76 7.97
C VAL A 183 17.34 -1.84 7.10
N ILE A 184 17.29 -0.52 7.36
CA ILE A 184 18.07 0.49 6.64
C ILE A 184 19.58 0.22 6.81
N ASP A 185 20.01 -0.08 8.04
CA ASP A 185 21.41 -0.38 8.34
C ASP A 185 21.89 -1.67 7.67
N ALA A 186 21.07 -2.73 7.65
CA ALA A 186 21.41 -3.96 6.95
C ALA A 186 21.60 -3.76 5.43
N VAL A 187 20.77 -2.92 4.80
CA VAL A 187 20.89 -2.53 3.39
C VAL A 187 22.14 -1.70 3.15
N ARG A 188 22.44 -0.76 4.06
CA ARG A 188 23.66 0.06 4.01
C ARG A 188 24.92 -0.79 4.18
N GLU A 189 24.92 -1.75 5.10
CA GLU A 189 26.02 -2.69 5.31
C GLU A 189 26.25 -3.57 4.08
N ALA A 190 25.18 -4.09 3.47
CA ALA A 190 25.24 -4.89 2.24
C ALA A 190 25.89 -4.16 1.07
N THR A 191 25.89 -2.83 1.09
CA THR A 191 26.35 -1.94 0.01
C THR A 191 27.50 -1.04 0.44
N LYS A 192 28.20 -1.39 1.53
CA LYS A 192 29.42 -0.70 2.01
C LYS A 192 29.23 0.80 2.30
N GLY A 193 28.04 1.20 2.75
CA GLY A 193 27.77 2.58 3.12
C GLY A 193 27.21 3.44 2.00
N ASN A 194 26.85 2.86 0.86
CA ASN A 194 26.20 3.59 -0.23
C ASN A 194 24.85 4.20 0.18
N ASP A 195 24.40 5.17 -0.62
CA ASP A 195 23.13 5.86 -0.43
C ASP A 195 21.95 4.89 -0.46
N VAL A 196 21.05 5.01 0.51
CA VAL A 196 19.84 4.19 0.63
C VAL A 196 18.65 5.08 0.33
N ARG A 197 17.78 4.64 -0.58
CA ARG A 197 16.53 5.33 -0.90
C ARG A 197 15.33 4.42 -0.76
N VAL A 198 14.17 5.02 -0.53
CA VAL A 198 12.90 4.32 -0.49
C VAL A 198 12.08 4.69 -1.72
N TYR A 199 11.63 3.67 -2.45
CA TYR A 199 10.73 3.83 -3.58
C TYR A 199 9.36 3.32 -3.17
N ARG A 200 8.38 4.21 -3.09
CA ARG A 200 6.96 3.84 -2.93
C ARG A 200 6.37 3.62 -4.30
N VAL A 201 5.94 2.40 -4.60
CA VAL A 201 5.33 2.03 -5.88
C VAL A 201 3.85 1.72 -5.66
N ALA A 202 2.96 2.52 -6.24
CA ALA A 202 1.53 2.24 -6.13
C ALA A 202 1.18 0.93 -6.85
N ARG A 203 0.46 0.06 -6.17
CA ARG A 203 -0.03 -1.21 -6.73
C ARG A 203 -1.48 -1.10 -7.17
N ASP A 204 -2.29 -0.46 -6.33
CA ASP A 204 -3.68 -0.10 -6.59
C ASP A 204 -4.10 1.08 -5.69
N LEU A 205 -5.41 1.35 -5.61
CA LEU A 205 -5.98 2.48 -4.87
C LEU A 205 -5.63 2.50 -3.37
N THR A 206 -5.36 1.34 -2.78
CA THR A 206 -5.20 1.18 -1.34
C THR A 206 -3.90 0.51 -0.95
N ARG A 207 -3.05 0.14 -1.91
CA ARG A 207 -1.84 -0.63 -1.66
C ARG A 207 -0.64 -0.03 -2.37
N ALA A 208 0.45 0.07 -1.64
CA ALA A 208 1.75 0.46 -2.15
C ALA A 208 2.81 -0.56 -1.72
N GLU A 209 3.78 -0.81 -2.60
CA GLU A 209 4.97 -1.58 -2.26
C GLU A 209 6.14 -0.62 -2.03
N TYR A 210 6.77 -0.74 -0.87
CA TYR A 210 7.92 0.07 -0.46
C TYR A 210 9.19 -0.73 -0.72
N PHE A 211 10.11 -0.16 -1.50
CA PHE A 211 11.41 -0.75 -1.78
C PHE A 211 12.50 0.09 -1.13
N VAL A 212 13.13 -0.46 -0.08
CA VAL A 212 14.27 0.15 0.58
C VAL A 212 15.52 -0.44 -0.07
N ILE A 213 16.16 0.33 -0.96
CA ILE A 213 17.23 -0.19 -1.82
C ILE A 213 18.48 0.69 -1.78
N SER A 214 19.61 0.05 -2.03
CA SER A 214 20.91 0.69 -2.24
C SER A 214 21.64 0.03 -3.41
N ARG A 215 22.62 0.72 -3.95
CA ARG A 215 23.45 0.25 -5.07
C ARG A 215 24.63 -0.57 -4.54
N ASP A 216 24.79 -1.77 -5.07
CA ASP A 216 25.97 -2.61 -4.87
C ASP A 216 26.89 -2.48 -6.09
N ASP A 217 27.89 -1.62 -5.98
CA ASP A 217 28.83 -1.34 -7.08
C ASP A 217 29.71 -2.54 -7.44
N GLU A 218 30.08 -3.37 -6.47
CA GLU A 218 30.88 -4.58 -6.73
C GLU A 218 30.04 -5.66 -7.40
N GLY A 219 28.79 -5.78 -6.98
CA GLY A 219 27.83 -6.72 -7.54
C GLY A 219 27.22 -6.31 -8.87
N GLY A 220 27.34 -5.03 -9.28
CA GLY A 220 26.69 -4.48 -10.47
C GLY A 220 25.16 -4.63 -10.42
N ARG A 221 24.58 -4.38 -9.24
CA ARG A 221 23.16 -4.60 -8.93
C ARG A 221 22.67 -3.61 -7.89
N ILE A 222 21.35 -3.52 -7.72
CA ILE A 222 20.74 -2.95 -6.52
C ILE A 222 20.30 -4.07 -5.59
N VAL A 223 20.44 -3.86 -4.30
CA VAL A 223 20.03 -4.79 -3.25
C VAL A 223 19.23 -4.05 -2.19
N GLY A 224 18.32 -4.78 -1.54
CA GLY A 224 17.46 -4.15 -0.55
C GLY A 224 16.36 -5.07 -0.03
N VAL A 225 15.32 -4.44 0.50
CA VAL A 225 14.09 -5.13 0.91
C VAL A 225 12.87 -4.50 0.28
N LYS A 226 11.79 -5.26 0.27
CA LYS A 226 10.46 -4.86 -0.14
C LYS A 226 9.45 -5.15 0.95
N ALA A 227 8.55 -4.21 1.21
CA ALA A 227 7.38 -4.38 2.05
C ALA A 227 6.08 -4.01 1.31
N LEU A 228 4.96 -4.63 1.70
CA LEU A 228 3.63 -4.23 1.25
C LEU A 228 2.98 -3.37 2.35
N GLY A 229 2.49 -2.19 1.99
CA GLY A 229 1.66 -1.36 2.84
C GLY A 229 0.25 -1.18 2.27
N ILE A 230 -0.72 -1.03 3.16
CA ILE A 230 -2.07 -0.57 2.83
C ILE A 230 -2.20 0.89 3.27
N GLU A 231 -2.76 1.71 2.40
CA GLU A 231 -2.98 3.14 2.59
C GLU A 231 -4.47 3.42 2.38
N SER A 232 -5.09 4.13 3.32
CA SER A 232 -6.53 4.46 3.33
C SER A 232 -6.77 5.94 3.52
#